data_AF-A0A962SPL1-F1
#
_entry.id   AF-A0A962SPL1-F1
#
_cell.length_a   1.000
_cell.length_b   1.000
_cell.length_c   1.000
_cell.angle_alpha   90.00
_cell.angle_beta   90.00
_cell.angle_gamma   90.00
#
_symmetry.space_group_name_H-M   'P 1'
#
loop_
_entity.id
_entity.type
_entity.pdbx_description
1 polymer ?
#
loop_
_entity_poly.entity_id
_entity_poly.type
_entity_poly.pdbx_seq_one_letter_code
_entity_poly.pdbx_strand_id
1 'polypeptide(L)'
;MLWRPYGAGWITTVSLFNKQIWDTGGEQHLRNQWRNERSLFQVALRCLIEQGAVGDYPRVDKSLLSDEEQELEVQYGHKRIYAVGHGAAADWQLENDQVKLIWCDFLTSVEVPRVTVDGVPGFDDVLRLSSWTRFTRDEANDRVLLGQLEHFVKTYGAWIADRRVEANSRSPDELPPANRIVGRMETAYSRMLCGLELLQRDDLARKAFRTANRAMLMQMMQADSNREKVPGADSYRWRPFQLAFLLTVLESAINEHDAFRDLVDLVWFPTGGGKTEAYLGLIV
;
A
#
# COMPACT_ATOMS: atom_id res chain seq x y z
N MET A 1 -33.07 -13.00 -15.49
CA MET A 1 -32.51 -12.87 -14.14
C MET A 1 -32.76 -14.15 -13.39
N LEU A 2 -31.84 -14.56 -12.53
CA LEU A 2 -31.96 -15.74 -11.68
C LEU A 2 -31.82 -15.30 -10.23
N TRP A 3 -32.75 -15.73 -9.37
CA TRP A 3 -32.75 -15.43 -7.94
C TRP A 3 -32.48 -16.72 -7.17
N ARG A 4 -31.52 -16.70 -6.24
CA ARG A 4 -31.17 -17.83 -5.38
C ARG A 4 -31.28 -17.41 -3.92
N PRO A 5 -31.99 -18.15 -3.05
CA PRO A 5 -32.07 -17.81 -1.64
C PRO A 5 -30.69 -17.90 -0.98
N TYR A 6 -30.35 -16.95 -0.12
CA TYR A 6 -29.10 -16.92 0.64
C TYR A 6 -29.29 -16.18 1.96
N GLY A 7 -29.10 -16.87 3.09
CA GLY A 7 -29.38 -16.33 4.42
C GLY A 7 -30.82 -15.82 4.52
N ALA A 8 -30.98 -14.56 4.95
CA ALA A 8 -32.29 -13.88 5.01
C ALA A 8 -32.68 -13.16 3.71
N GLY A 9 -31.89 -13.29 2.63
CA GLY A 9 -32.08 -12.56 1.38
C GLY A 9 -31.88 -13.43 0.14
N TRP A 10 -31.43 -12.80 -0.94
CA TRP A 10 -31.26 -13.43 -2.25
C TRP A 10 -29.96 -13.01 -2.92
N ILE A 11 -29.33 -13.95 -3.63
CA ILE A 11 -28.30 -13.66 -4.62
C ILE A 11 -28.98 -13.58 -5.99
N THR A 12 -28.86 -12.43 -6.63
CA THR A 12 -29.45 -12.18 -7.94
C THR A 12 -28.37 -12.18 -9.01
N THR A 13 -28.57 -12.99 -10.05
CA THR A 13 -27.73 -13.02 -11.25
C THR A 13 -28.50 -12.38 -12.40
N VAL A 14 -27.96 -11.29 -12.93
CA VAL A 14 -28.46 -10.62 -14.14
C VAL A 14 -27.51 -10.97 -15.27
N SER A 15 -28.04 -11.46 -16.38
CA SER A 15 -27.24 -11.89 -17.52
C SER A 15 -27.86 -11.35 -18.80
N LEU A 16 -27.01 -10.84 -19.68
CA LEU A 16 -27.36 -10.44 -21.02
C LEU A 16 -26.73 -11.44 -21.99
N PHE A 17 -27.55 -12.04 -22.85
CA PHE A 17 -27.09 -12.99 -23.85
C PHE A 17 -27.81 -12.74 -25.16
N ASN A 18 -27.07 -12.83 -26.27
CA ASN A 18 -27.64 -12.71 -27.60
C ASN A 18 -28.41 -14.01 -27.93
N LYS A 19 -29.74 -13.92 -28.08
CA LYS A 19 -30.63 -15.06 -28.39
C LYS A 19 -30.74 -15.39 -29.87
N GLN A 20 -29.98 -14.72 -30.74
CA GLN A 20 -30.03 -14.98 -32.17
C GLN A 20 -29.60 -16.42 -32.48
N ILE A 21 -30.43 -17.11 -33.25
CA ILE A 21 -30.18 -18.47 -33.72
C ILE A 21 -29.75 -18.35 -35.19
N TRP A 22 -28.64 -18.99 -35.54
CA TRP A 22 -28.13 -19.07 -36.90
C TRP A 22 -28.39 -20.48 -37.46
N ASP A 23 -28.84 -20.58 -38.71
CA ASP A 23 -28.93 -21.84 -39.46
C ASP A 23 -27.65 -22.13 -40.26
N THR A 24 -26.90 -23.18 -39.90
CA THR A 24 -25.46 -23.42 -40.19
C THR A 24 -25.03 -23.51 -41.67
N GLY A 25 -25.90 -23.22 -42.63
CA GLY A 25 -25.59 -23.22 -44.07
C GLY A 25 -24.89 -21.94 -44.57
N GLY A 26 -23.93 -22.09 -45.49
CA GLY A 26 -23.34 -20.97 -46.26
C GLY A 26 -21.80 -20.88 -46.23
N GLU A 27 -21.23 -20.09 -47.14
CA GLU A 27 -19.77 -19.84 -47.23
C GLU A 27 -19.23 -19.03 -46.04
N GLN A 28 -17.96 -19.25 -45.66
CA GLN A 28 -17.35 -18.69 -44.45
C GLN A 28 -17.33 -17.16 -44.41
N HIS A 29 -17.18 -16.49 -45.55
CA HIS A 29 -17.13 -15.03 -45.61
C HIS A 29 -18.49 -14.39 -45.27
N LEU A 30 -19.60 -14.96 -45.76
CA LEU A 30 -20.96 -14.56 -45.40
C LEU A 30 -21.25 -14.81 -43.91
N ARG A 31 -20.66 -15.86 -43.33
CA ARG A 31 -20.73 -16.13 -41.88
C ARG A 31 -20.11 -15.03 -41.05
N ASN A 32 -18.90 -14.62 -41.41
CA ASN A 32 -18.19 -13.57 -40.68
C ASN A 32 -18.91 -12.22 -40.82
N GLN A 33 -19.38 -11.89 -42.02
CA GLN A 33 -20.11 -10.65 -42.26
C GLN A 33 -21.38 -10.57 -41.42
N TRP A 34 -22.25 -11.58 -41.47
CA TRP A 34 -23.48 -11.58 -40.66
C TRP A 34 -23.19 -11.60 -39.16
N ARG A 35 -22.15 -12.33 -38.70
CA ARG A 35 -21.75 -12.30 -37.28
C ARG A 35 -21.35 -10.90 -36.86
N ASN A 36 -20.58 -10.20 -37.69
CA ASN A 36 -20.15 -8.82 -37.39
C ASN A 36 -21.34 -7.86 -37.38
N GLU A 37 -22.21 -7.92 -38.40
CA GLU A 37 -23.40 -7.07 -38.51
C GLU A 37 -24.40 -7.25 -37.37
N ARG A 38 -24.43 -8.44 -36.76
CA ARG A 38 -25.35 -8.77 -35.66
C ARG A 38 -24.69 -8.89 -34.29
N SER A 39 -23.39 -8.67 -34.22
CA SER A 39 -22.67 -8.58 -32.94
C SER A 39 -22.98 -7.23 -32.29
N LEU A 40 -23.28 -7.28 -31.00
CA LEU A 40 -23.41 -6.07 -30.20
C LEU A 40 -22.03 -5.76 -29.61
N PHE A 41 -21.52 -4.57 -29.89
CA PHE A 41 -20.26 -4.06 -29.36
C PHE A 41 -20.53 -3.03 -28.26
N GLN A 42 -19.64 -2.93 -27.27
CA GLN A 42 -19.73 -1.95 -26.17
C GLN A 42 -21.06 -1.99 -25.40
N VAL A 43 -21.60 -3.20 -25.20
CA VAL A 43 -22.87 -3.36 -24.53
C VAL A 43 -22.73 -3.06 -23.04
N ALA A 44 -23.55 -2.14 -22.55
CA ALA A 44 -23.65 -1.84 -21.13
C ALA A 44 -24.86 -2.55 -20.51
N LEU A 45 -24.66 -3.15 -19.35
CA LEU A 45 -25.72 -3.67 -18.50
C LEU A 45 -25.75 -2.84 -17.22
N ARG A 46 -26.91 -2.26 -16.89
CA ARG A 46 -27.12 -1.47 -15.67
C ARG A 46 -28.37 -1.95 -14.95
N CYS A 47 -28.32 -1.96 -13.63
CA CYS A 47 -29.41 -2.34 -12.75
C CYS A 47 -29.67 -1.19 -11.77
N LEU A 48 -30.83 -0.55 -11.92
CA LEU A 48 -31.32 0.48 -11.01
C LEU A 48 -32.09 -0.18 -9.86
N ILE A 49 -31.78 0.22 -8.63
CA ILE A 49 -32.46 -0.29 -7.43
C ILE A 49 -33.60 0.65 -7.06
N GLU A 50 -34.81 0.32 -7.50
CA GLU A 50 -36.02 1.10 -7.21
C GLU A 50 -36.54 0.88 -5.78
N GLN A 51 -36.47 -0.36 -5.28
CA GLN A 51 -36.95 -0.74 -3.95
C GLN A 51 -36.05 -1.83 -3.34
N GLY A 52 -36.03 -1.87 -2.01
CA GLY A 52 -35.21 -2.79 -1.23
C GLY A 52 -33.79 -2.26 -0.97
N ALA A 53 -32.91 -3.15 -0.51
CA ALA A 53 -31.52 -2.83 -0.22
C ALA A 53 -30.61 -3.93 -0.79
N VAL A 54 -29.45 -3.52 -1.30
CA VAL A 54 -28.38 -4.44 -1.70
C VAL A 54 -27.39 -4.51 -0.53
N GLY A 55 -27.22 -5.71 0.01
CA GLY A 55 -26.21 -5.98 1.02
C GLY A 55 -24.87 -6.36 0.41
N ASP A 56 -23.88 -6.56 1.27
CA ASP A 56 -22.57 -7.07 0.89
C ASP A 56 -22.71 -8.40 0.12
N TYR A 57 -21.96 -8.54 -0.97
CA TYR A 57 -21.87 -9.77 -1.72
C TYR A 57 -21.33 -10.89 -0.81
N PRO A 58 -21.88 -12.11 -0.88
CA PRO A 58 -21.43 -13.22 -0.06
C PRO A 58 -19.93 -13.44 -0.16
N ARG A 59 -19.25 -13.42 1.00
CA ARG A 59 -17.82 -13.71 1.07
C ARG A 59 -17.58 -15.21 1.14
N VAL A 60 -16.42 -15.64 0.65
CA VAL A 60 -15.93 -17.00 0.86
C VAL A 60 -15.69 -17.20 2.37
N ASP A 61 -15.90 -18.41 2.86
CA ASP A 61 -15.53 -18.77 4.23
C ASP A 61 -14.03 -18.47 4.44
N LYS A 62 -13.72 -17.56 5.36
CA LYS A 62 -12.34 -17.09 5.61
C LYS A 62 -11.39 -18.22 6.03
N SER A 63 -11.93 -19.32 6.57
CA SER A 63 -11.13 -20.50 6.93
C SER A 63 -10.55 -21.23 5.71
N LEU A 64 -11.11 -21.01 4.52
CA LEU A 64 -10.63 -21.59 3.25
C LEU A 64 -9.59 -20.71 2.55
N LEU A 65 -9.38 -19.48 3.03
CA LEU A 65 -8.43 -18.53 2.47
C LEU A 65 -7.02 -18.81 3.00
N SER A 66 -6.02 -18.50 2.18
CA SER A 66 -4.62 -18.45 2.61
C SER A 66 -4.38 -17.34 3.64
N ASP A 67 -3.27 -17.41 4.37
CA ASP A 67 -2.93 -16.40 5.38
C ASP A 67 -2.86 -14.98 4.81
N GLU A 68 -2.36 -14.82 3.57
CA GLU A 68 -2.29 -13.53 2.88
C GLU A 68 -3.69 -13.02 2.50
N GLU A 69 -4.55 -13.87 1.95
CA GLU A 69 -5.93 -13.50 1.60
C GLU A 69 -6.74 -13.10 2.83
N GLN A 70 -6.56 -13.79 3.96
CA GLN A 70 -7.18 -13.41 5.23
C GLN A 70 -6.72 -12.03 5.70
N GLU A 71 -5.43 -11.73 5.56
CA GLU A 71 -4.87 -10.42 5.93
C GLU A 71 -5.35 -9.30 5.00
N LEU A 72 -5.55 -9.59 3.71
CA LEU A 72 -6.15 -8.66 2.76
C LEU A 72 -7.60 -8.38 3.12
N GLU A 73 -8.40 -9.39 3.47
CA GLU A 73 -9.77 -9.22 3.94
C GLU A 73 -9.86 -8.33 5.19
N VAL A 74 -8.89 -8.44 6.11
CA VAL A 74 -8.80 -7.59 7.30
C VAL A 74 -8.43 -6.15 6.95
N GLN A 75 -7.42 -5.94 6.10
CA GLN A 75 -6.94 -4.62 5.69
C GLN A 75 -7.97 -3.84 4.88
N TYR A 76 -8.63 -4.53 3.96
CA TYR A 76 -9.63 -3.95 3.06
C TYR A 76 -11.07 -4.19 3.53
N GLY A 77 -11.30 -4.63 4.77
CA GLY A 77 -12.64 -4.98 5.26
C GLY A 77 -13.67 -3.86 5.20
N HIS A 78 -13.22 -2.60 5.22
CA HIS A 78 -14.06 -1.41 5.03
C HIS A 78 -14.51 -1.19 3.58
N LYS A 79 -13.84 -1.81 2.59
CA LYS A 79 -14.22 -1.79 1.18
C LYS A 79 -15.26 -2.88 0.93
N ARG A 80 -16.52 -2.49 0.97
CA ARG A 80 -17.65 -3.39 0.71
C ARG A 80 -17.76 -3.69 -0.79
N ILE A 81 -18.00 -4.96 -1.10
CA ILE A 81 -18.28 -5.44 -2.46
C ILE A 81 -19.78 -5.74 -2.51
N TYR A 82 -20.50 -5.17 -3.48
CA TYR A 82 -21.95 -5.39 -3.62
C TYR A 82 -22.32 -6.26 -4.81
N ALA A 83 -21.42 -6.38 -5.79
CA ALA A 83 -21.61 -7.18 -6.98
C ALA A 83 -20.28 -7.75 -7.48
N VAL A 84 -20.36 -8.85 -8.21
CA VAL A 84 -19.23 -9.43 -8.95
C VAL A 84 -19.66 -9.67 -10.40
N GLY A 85 -18.77 -9.38 -11.33
CA GLY A 85 -19.00 -9.64 -12.74
C GLY A 85 -18.36 -10.97 -13.16
N HIS A 86 -19.01 -11.66 -14.10
CA HIS A 86 -18.49 -12.88 -14.73
C HIS A 86 -18.20 -12.59 -16.21
N GLY A 87 -16.93 -12.51 -16.59
CA GLY A 87 -16.52 -12.10 -17.93
C GLY A 87 -16.56 -10.58 -18.19
N ALA A 88 -16.85 -9.79 -17.14
CA ALA A 88 -16.78 -8.34 -17.09
C ALA A 88 -16.49 -7.93 -15.64
N ALA A 89 -15.99 -6.72 -15.40
CA ALA A 89 -16.00 -6.14 -14.05
C ALA A 89 -17.41 -5.69 -13.67
N ALA A 90 -17.62 -5.43 -12.38
CA ALA A 90 -18.84 -4.83 -11.86
C ALA A 90 -18.48 -3.62 -11.00
N ASP A 91 -19.28 -2.57 -11.08
CA ASP A 91 -19.14 -1.38 -10.26
C ASP A 91 -20.52 -0.84 -9.87
N TRP A 92 -20.56 0.07 -8.89
CA TRP A 92 -21.78 0.53 -8.26
C TRP A 92 -21.71 1.98 -7.77
N GLN A 93 -22.89 2.60 -7.71
CA GLN A 93 -23.07 3.94 -7.18
C GLN A 93 -23.83 3.87 -5.87
N LEU A 94 -23.27 4.52 -4.85
CA LEU A 94 -23.88 4.67 -3.54
C LEU A 94 -24.53 6.06 -3.42
N GLU A 95 -25.71 6.12 -2.81
CA GLU A 95 -26.33 7.34 -2.33
C GLU A 95 -26.80 7.11 -0.89
N ASN A 96 -26.34 7.96 0.05
CA ASN A 96 -26.62 7.80 1.49
C ASN A 96 -26.31 6.37 2.00
N ASP A 97 -25.13 5.84 1.66
CA ASP A 97 -24.67 4.48 1.97
C ASP A 97 -25.55 3.33 1.46
N GLN A 98 -26.42 3.60 0.48
CA GLN A 98 -27.23 2.59 -0.19
C GLN A 98 -26.87 2.48 -1.66
N VAL A 99 -26.78 1.24 -2.16
CA VAL A 99 -26.57 0.98 -3.59
C VAL A 99 -27.80 1.42 -4.38
N LYS A 100 -27.61 2.32 -5.34
CA LYS A 100 -28.66 2.79 -6.26
C LYS A 100 -28.52 2.25 -7.67
N LEU A 101 -27.28 2.08 -8.12
CA LEU A 101 -26.99 1.61 -9.46
C LEU A 101 -25.87 0.57 -9.38
N ILE A 102 -26.02 -0.51 -10.12
CA ILE A 102 -24.96 -1.50 -10.38
C ILE A 102 -24.79 -1.62 -11.88
N TRP A 103 -23.57 -1.72 -12.39
CA TRP A 103 -23.34 -1.93 -13.81
C TRP A 103 -22.17 -2.86 -14.09
N CYS A 104 -22.16 -3.42 -15.29
CA CYS A 104 -21.00 -4.11 -15.84
C CYS A 104 -20.07 -3.10 -16.52
N ASP A 105 -18.77 -3.26 -16.31
CA ASP A 105 -17.73 -2.50 -16.98
C ASP A 105 -16.70 -3.44 -17.62
N PHE A 106 -16.42 -3.23 -18.90
CA PHE A 106 -15.49 -4.06 -19.68
C PHE A 106 -14.10 -3.42 -19.81
N LEU A 107 -13.97 -2.12 -19.50
CA LEU A 107 -12.73 -1.36 -19.60
C LEU A 107 -12.62 -0.42 -18.39
N THR A 108 -12.52 -1.02 -17.20
CA THR A 108 -12.39 -0.27 -15.95
C THR A 108 -11.17 0.64 -15.99
N SER A 109 -11.37 1.89 -15.61
CA SER A 109 -10.30 2.83 -15.37
C SER A 109 -10.52 3.50 -14.03
N VAL A 110 -9.44 3.68 -13.28
CA VAL A 110 -9.47 4.38 -12.00
C VAL A 110 -8.30 5.35 -11.95
N GLU A 111 -8.55 6.55 -11.46
CA GLU A 111 -7.49 7.49 -11.18
C GLU A 111 -6.82 7.06 -9.87
N VAL A 112 -5.55 6.69 -9.94
CA VAL A 112 -4.76 6.35 -8.75
C VAL A 112 -4.20 7.66 -8.18
N PRO A 113 -4.62 8.10 -6.99
CA PRO A 113 -4.11 9.33 -6.41
C PRO A 113 -2.60 9.22 -6.18
N ARG A 114 -1.87 10.31 -6.41
CA ARG A 114 -0.44 10.36 -6.04
C ARG A 114 -0.33 10.36 -4.52
N VAL A 115 0.37 9.36 -3.99
CA VAL A 115 0.74 9.33 -2.57
C VAL A 115 1.98 10.21 -2.38
N THR A 116 1.78 11.49 -2.06
CA THR A 116 2.85 12.33 -1.49
C THR A 116 2.82 12.17 0.01
N VAL A 117 3.84 11.53 0.58
CA VAL A 117 4.07 11.55 2.02
C VAL A 117 4.86 12.81 2.30
N ASP A 118 4.19 13.95 2.19
CA ASP A 118 4.74 15.22 2.65
C ASP A 118 4.85 15.16 4.18
N GLY A 119 5.94 15.70 4.73
CA GLY A 119 6.50 15.34 6.03
C GLY A 119 5.51 15.28 7.21
N VAL A 120 5.82 14.43 8.19
CA VAL A 120 5.08 14.40 9.46
C VAL A 120 5.48 15.65 10.27
N PRO A 121 4.53 16.52 10.65
CA PRO A 121 4.83 17.71 11.44
C PRO A 121 5.63 17.37 12.70
N GLY A 122 6.65 18.17 13.02
CA GLY A 122 7.49 17.95 14.20
C GLY A 122 8.74 17.09 13.97
N PHE A 123 8.93 16.56 12.76
CA PHE A 123 10.13 15.77 12.38
C PHE A 123 10.95 16.43 11.27
N ASP A 124 10.79 17.75 11.07
CA ASP A 124 11.44 18.47 9.99
C ASP A 124 12.96 18.34 10.00
N ASP A 125 13.58 18.45 11.18
CA ASP A 125 15.04 18.48 11.29
C ASP A 125 15.64 17.08 11.13
N VAL A 126 15.02 16.06 11.72
CA VAL A 126 15.50 14.67 11.62
C VAL A 126 15.35 14.09 10.21
N LEU A 127 14.36 14.56 9.45
CA LEU A 127 14.14 14.15 8.07
C LEU A 127 15.03 14.91 7.06
N ARG A 128 15.60 16.07 7.41
CA ARG A 128 16.51 16.80 6.52
C ARG A 128 17.82 16.04 6.38
N LEU A 129 18.25 15.80 5.14
CA LEU A 129 19.53 15.14 4.88
C LEU A 129 20.69 16.01 5.39
N SER A 130 20.59 17.34 5.24
CA SER A 130 21.61 18.30 5.67
C SER A 130 21.96 18.18 7.16
N SER A 131 20.98 17.84 8.02
CA SER A 131 21.16 17.62 9.46
C SER A 131 22.19 16.54 9.78
N TRP A 132 22.31 15.54 8.90
CA TRP A 132 23.18 14.38 9.10
C TRP A 132 24.54 14.50 8.38
N THR A 133 24.89 15.65 7.81
CA THR A 133 26.12 15.78 6.99
C THR A 133 27.35 16.26 7.74
N ARG A 134 27.21 16.70 9.00
CA ARG A 134 28.29 17.31 9.78
C ARG A 134 29.23 16.25 10.36
N PHE A 135 30.51 16.32 10.01
CA PHE A 135 31.55 15.42 10.53
C PHE A 135 32.30 15.97 11.75
N THR A 136 32.08 17.23 12.11
CA THR A 136 32.63 17.82 13.34
C THR A 136 32.03 17.12 14.54
N ARG A 137 32.88 16.73 15.50
CA ARG A 137 32.45 16.13 16.76
C ARG A 137 31.74 17.21 17.59
N ASP A 138 30.42 17.24 17.49
CA ASP A 138 29.54 18.13 18.23
C ASP A 138 28.55 17.25 19.00
N GLU A 139 28.99 16.82 20.19
CA GLU A 139 28.24 15.87 21.02
C GLU A 139 26.88 16.42 21.46
N ALA A 140 26.75 17.75 21.55
CA ALA A 140 25.49 18.40 21.87
C ALA A 140 24.51 18.28 20.70
N ASN A 141 24.96 18.60 19.47
CA ASN A 141 24.13 18.45 18.27
C ASN A 141 23.75 16.98 18.00
N ASP A 142 24.71 16.07 18.17
CA ASP A 142 24.47 14.63 17.99
C ASP A 142 23.41 14.10 18.98
N ARG A 143 23.48 14.53 20.24
CA ARG A 143 22.48 14.17 21.25
C ARG A 143 21.09 14.69 20.88
N VAL A 144 20.99 15.90 20.36
CA VAL A 144 19.70 16.48 19.92
C VAL A 144 19.12 15.68 18.75
N LEU A 145 19.91 15.42 17.71
CA LEU A 145 19.45 14.67 16.54
C LEU A 145 19.06 13.23 16.88
N LEU A 146 19.84 12.55 17.72
CA LEU A 146 19.51 11.20 18.19
C LEU A 146 18.24 11.20 19.05
N GLY A 147 18.02 12.22 19.89
CA GLY A 147 16.77 12.38 20.64
C GLY A 147 15.55 12.62 19.74
N GLN A 148 15.70 13.40 18.67
CA GLN A 148 14.65 13.58 17.66
C GLN A 148 14.37 12.29 16.90
N LEU A 149 15.41 11.52 16.56
CA LEU A 149 15.30 10.21 15.91
C LEU A 149 14.60 9.18 16.82
N GLU A 150 14.90 9.20 18.11
CA GLU A 150 14.20 8.41 19.11
C GLU A 150 12.71 8.78 19.18
N HIS A 151 12.39 10.07 19.21
CA HIS A 151 11.00 10.53 19.19
C HIS A 151 10.27 10.10 17.90
N PHE A 152 10.95 10.17 16.75
CA PHE A 152 10.44 9.71 15.46
C PHE A 152 10.09 8.22 15.50
N VAL A 153 11.01 7.37 15.99
CA VAL A 153 10.77 5.94 16.12
C VAL A 153 9.63 5.66 17.11
N LYS A 154 9.60 6.32 18.28
CA LYS A 154 8.53 6.15 19.28
C LYS A 154 7.13 6.51 18.76
N THR A 155 7.03 7.43 17.81
CA THR A 155 5.74 7.75 17.15
C THR A 155 5.17 6.54 16.40
N TYR A 156 6.01 5.76 15.71
CA TYR A 156 5.58 4.47 15.14
C TYR A 156 5.13 3.51 16.23
N GLY A 157 5.87 3.41 17.34
CA GLY A 157 5.52 2.56 18.47
C GLY A 157 4.13 2.87 19.05
N ALA A 158 3.81 4.15 19.25
CA ALA A 158 2.50 4.59 19.71
C ALA A 158 1.39 4.21 18.71
N TRP A 159 1.61 4.48 17.42
CA TRP A 159 0.66 4.10 16.38
C TRP A 159 0.43 2.59 16.30
N ILE A 160 1.48 1.78 16.46
CA ILE A 160 1.39 0.31 16.49
C ILE A 160 0.60 -0.16 17.72
N ALA A 161 0.78 0.47 18.88
CA ALA A 161 -0.01 0.16 20.07
C ALA A 161 -1.51 0.40 19.84
N ASP A 162 -1.88 1.49 19.16
CA ASP A 162 -3.27 1.75 18.78
C ASP A 162 -3.81 0.66 17.83
N ARG A 163 -3.00 0.22 16.85
CA ARG A 163 -3.38 -0.89 15.95
C ARG A 163 -3.52 -2.22 16.68
N ARG A 164 -2.71 -2.47 17.73
CA ARG A 164 -2.83 -3.66 18.58
C ARG A 164 -4.15 -3.66 19.35
N VAL A 165 -4.56 -2.52 19.90
CA VAL A 165 -5.87 -2.37 20.57
C VAL A 165 -7.01 -2.63 19.59
N GLU A 166 -6.92 -2.06 18.38
CA GLU A 166 -7.89 -2.30 17.32
C GLU A 166 -7.97 -3.79 16.92
N ALA A 167 -6.82 -4.45 16.73
CA ALA A 167 -6.75 -5.86 16.39
C ALA A 167 -7.44 -6.74 17.45
N ASN A 168 -7.22 -6.45 18.73
CA ASN A 168 -7.84 -7.18 19.85
C ASN A 168 -9.36 -6.99 19.96
N SER A 169 -9.90 -5.94 19.34
CA SER A 169 -11.35 -5.67 19.30
C SER A 169 -12.08 -6.35 18.15
N ARG A 170 -11.35 -7.03 17.24
CA ARG A 170 -11.93 -7.68 16.06
C ARG A 170 -12.61 -9.00 16.40
N SER A 171 -13.43 -9.50 15.46
CA SER A 171 -14.14 -10.77 15.60
C SER A 171 -13.17 -11.96 15.65
N PRO A 172 -13.59 -13.12 16.22
CA PRO A 172 -12.71 -14.28 16.39
C PRO A 172 -12.05 -14.80 15.10
N ASP A 173 -12.70 -14.64 13.95
CA ASP A 173 -12.20 -15.00 12.63
C ASP A 173 -11.19 -13.99 12.07
N GLU A 174 -11.26 -12.72 12.49
CA GLU A 174 -10.34 -11.66 12.05
C GLU A 174 -9.15 -11.44 12.99
N LEU A 175 -9.25 -11.91 14.24
CA LEU A 175 -8.22 -11.73 15.24
C LEU A 175 -6.88 -12.37 14.85
N PRO A 176 -6.80 -13.63 14.35
CA PRO A 176 -5.53 -14.22 13.91
C PRO A 176 -4.82 -13.44 12.79
N PRO A 177 -5.45 -13.10 11.64
CA PRO A 177 -4.81 -12.28 10.61
C PRO A 177 -4.43 -10.88 11.10
N ALA A 178 -5.28 -10.22 11.90
CA ALA A 178 -4.94 -8.93 12.48
C ALA A 178 -3.69 -9.01 13.37
N ASN A 179 -3.56 -10.07 14.17
CA ASN A 179 -2.39 -10.28 15.01
C ASN A 179 -1.11 -10.54 14.22
N ARG A 180 -1.17 -11.24 13.08
CA ARG A 180 -0.02 -11.42 12.19
C ARG A 180 0.46 -10.09 11.62
N ILE A 181 -0.46 -9.23 11.15
CA ILE A 181 -0.15 -7.90 10.63
C ILE A 181 0.55 -7.06 11.71
N VAL A 182 -0.07 -6.92 12.88
CA VAL A 182 0.50 -6.10 13.97
C VAL A 182 1.81 -6.70 14.49
N GLY A 183 1.93 -8.04 14.53
CA GLY A 183 3.18 -8.70 14.89
C GLY A 183 4.35 -8.33 13.97
N ARG A 184 4.12 -8.26 12.64
CA ARG A 184 5.15 -7.78 11.70
C ARG A 184 5.49 -6.30 11.91
N MET A 185 4.51 -5.47 12.27
CA MET A 185 4.75 -4.07 12.60
C MET A 185 5.60 -3.91 13.86
N GLU A 186 5.34 -4.70 14.90
CA GLU A 186 6.13 -4.72 16.14
C GLU A 186 7.56 -5.21 15.88
N THR A 187 7.75 -6.23 15.03
CA THR A 187 9.09 -6.66 14.60
C THR A 187 9.85 -5.53 13.90
N ALA A 188 9.21 -4.83 12.96
CA ALA A 188 9.83 -3.68 12.29
C ALA A 188 10.18 -2.56 13.29
N TYR A 189 9.30 -2.28 14.25
CA TYR A 189 9.56 -1.31 15.31
C TYR A 189 10.75 -1.69 16.20
N SER A 190 10.83 -2.96 16.62
CA SER A 190 11.96 -3.47 17.38
C SER A 190 13.27 -3.31 16.60
N ARG A 191 13.27 -3.60 15.30
CA ARG A 191 14.45 -3.45 14.45
C ARG A 191 14.87 -1.99 14.27
N MET A 192 13.91 -1.06 14.14
CA MET A 192 14.21 0.38 14.13
C MET A 192 14.86 0.83 15.44
N LEU A 193 14.42 0.30 16.58
CA LEU A 193 15.05 0.58 17.88
C LEU A 193 16.49 0.05 17.93
N CYS A 194 16.75 -1.16 17.41
CA CYS A 194 18.11 -1.69 17.31
C CYS A 194 19.01 -0.79 16.44
N GLY A 195 18.52 -0.34 15.28
CA GLY A 195 19.27 0.58 14.41
C GLY A 195 19.56 1.93 15.09
N LEU A 196 18.60 2.47 15.85
CA LEU A 196 18.82 3.66 16.66
C LEU A 196 19.88 3.44 17.74
N GLU A 197 19.81 2.32 18.46
CA GLU A 197 20.79 1.97 19.50
C GLU A 197 22.18 1.81 18.90
N LEU A 198 22.29 1.21 17.71
CA LEU A 198 23.55 1.11 16.98
C LEU A 198 24.15 2.50 16.69
N LEU A 199 23.32 3.44 16.21
CA LEU A 199 23.74 4.83 16.00
C LEU A 199 24.10 5.54 17.31
N GLN A 200 23.62 5.10 18.47
CA GLN A 200 24.00 5.68 19.76
C GLN A 200 25.33 5.13 20.29
N ARG A 201 25.62 3.85 20.06
CA ARG A 201 26.81 3.18 20.62
C ARG A 201 28.02 3.10 19.69
N ASP A 202 27.83 3.13 18.38
CA ASP A 202 28.90 2.90 17.40
C ASP A 202 29.23 4.16 16.56
N ASP A 203 30.46 4.67 16.75
CA ASP A 203 30.98 5.84 16.04
C ASP A 203 31.17 5.60 14.52
N LEU A 204 31.55 4.38 14.12
CA LEU A 204 31.72 4.02 12.72
C LEU A 204 30.36 3.92 12.03
N ALA A 205 29.36 3.31 12.69
CA ALA A 205 27.99 3.27 12.17
C ALA A 205 27.43 4.68 11.99
N ARG A 206 27.63 5.58 12.97
CA ARG A 206 27.27 7.00 12.82
C ARG A 206 27.98 7.65 11.64
N LYS A 207 29.28 7.45 11.50
CA LYS A 207 30.06 8.05 10.41
C LYS A 207 29.60 7.54 9.03
N ALA A 208 29.29 6.25 8.92
CA ALA A 208 28.72 5.66 7.71
C ALA A 208 27.37 6.29 7.39
N PHE A 209 26.45 6.36 8.37
CA PHE A 209 25.14 6.98 8.21
C PHE A 209 25.25 8.44 7.74
N ARG A 210 26.16 9.24 8.31
CA ARG A 210 26.41 10.63 7.86
C ARG A 210 26.94 10.71 6.44
N THR A 211 27.80 9.78 6.05
CA THR A 211 28.36 9.70 4.71
C THR A 211 27.29 9.36 3.69
N ALA A 212 26.44 8.37 3.99
CA ALA A 212 25.27 8.01 3.20
C ALA A 212 24.34 9.21 2.98
N ASN A 213 23.97 9.91 4.06
CA ASN A 213 23.13 11.10 3.99
C ASN A 213 23.76 12.22 3.14
N ARG A 214 25.07 12.45 3.27
CA ARG A 214 25.78 13.46 2.47
C ARG A 214 25.80 13.10 0.99
N ALA A 215 26.07 11.85 0.66
CA ALA A 215 26.11 11.39 -0.72
C ALA A 215 24.72 11.43 -1.38
N MET A 216 23.67 11.03 -0.64
CA MET A 216 22.28 11.17 -1.09
C MET A 216 21.90 12.64 -1.31
N LEU A 217 22.28 13.55 -0.39
CA LEU A 217 22.05 14.98 -0.55
C LEU A 217 22.72 15.52 -1.82
N MET A 218 23.99 15.18 -2.04
CA MET A 218 24.73 15.58 -3.24
C MET A 218 24.07 15.04 -4.53
N GLN A 219 23.62 13.78 -4.52
CA GLN A 219 22.94 13.16 -5.65
C GLN A 219 21.62 13.87 -5.98
N MET A 220 20.80 14.19 -4.97
CA MET A 220 19.54 14.90 -5.17
C MET A 220 19.75 16.34 -5.66
N MET A 221 20.73 17.05 -5.08
CA MET A 221 21.11 18.40 -5.51
C MET A 221 21.59 18.41 -6.97
N GLN A 222 22.43 17.44 -7.37
CA GLN A 222 22.90 17.34 -8.75
C GLN A 222 21.76 17.05 -9.72
N ALA A 223 20.81 16.17 -9.34
CA ALA A 223 19.66 15.84 -10.18
C ALA A 223 18.75 17.05 -10.43
N ASP A 224 18.53 17.90 -9.42
CA ASP A 224 17.77 19.14 -9.58
C ASP A 224 18.56 20.21 -10.33
N SER A 225 19.87 20.33 -10.10
CA SER A 225 20.74 21.24 -10.85
C SER A 225 20.71 20.92 -12.35
N ASN A 226 20.70 19.64 -12.73
CA ASN A 226 20.54 19.20 -14.12
C ASN A 226 19.18 19.58 -14.73
N ARG A 227 18.21 19.94 -13.89
CA ARG A 227 16.87 20.43 -14.27
C ARG A 227 16.72 21.94 -14.05
N GLU A 228 17.83 22.66 -13.91
CA GLU A 228 17.89 24.11 -13.67
C GLU A 228 17.18 24.57 -12.38
N LYS A 229 17.07 23.67 -11.40
CA LYS A 229 16.57 23.97 -10.06
C LYS A 229 17.73 23.94 -9.06
N VAL A 230 17.87 24.99 -8.25
CA VAL A 230 18.87 25.03 -7.17
C VAL A 230 18.21 25.35 -5.83
N PRO A 231 17.39 24.44 -5.26
CA PRO A 231 16.92 24.55 -3.89
C PRO A 231 18.08 24.59 -2.88
N GLY A 232 17.86 25.23 -1.73
CA GLY A 232 18.81 25.18 -0.62
C GLY A 232 18.91 23.76 -0.03
N ALA A 233 20.05 23.39 0.55
CA ALA A 233 20.29 22.04 1.09
C ALA A 233 19.19 21.55 2.07
N ASP A 234 18.55 22.46 2.80
CA ASP A 234 17.51 22.16 3.79
C ASP A 234 16.14 21.78 3.18
N SER A 235 15.97 21.90 1.86
CA SER A 235 14.76 21.41 1.17
C SER A 235 14.81 19.90 0.91
N TYR A 236 16.00 19.28 0.95
CA TYR A 236 16.18 17.87 0.66
C TYR A 236 15.94 17.03 1.91
N ARG A 237 14.91 16.18 1.85
CA ARG A 237 14.40 15.45 3.00
C ARG A 237 14.11 14.00 2.64
N TRP A 238 14.34 13.14 3.61
CA TRP A 238 13.77 11.81 3.62
C TRP A 238 12.27 11.90 3.80
N ARG A 239 11.53 11.06 3.08
CA ARG A 239 10.18 10.70 3.46
C ARG A 239 10.24 9.83 4.71
N PRO A 240 9.29 9.94 5.63
CA PRO A 240 9.28 9.17 6.89
C PRO A 240 9.57 7.68 6.70
N PHE A 241 8.91 7.03 5.74
CA PHE A 241 9.11 5.60 5.50
C PHE A 241 10.54 5.25 5.04
N GLN A 242 11.23 6.15 4.33
CA GLN A 242 12.59 5.92 3.85
C GLN A 242 13.56 5.90 5.04
N LEU A 243 13.42 6.87 5.95
CA LEU A 243 14.23 6.91 7.17
C LEU A 243 13.93 5.71 8.08
N ALA A 244 12.64 5.39 8.29
CA ALA A 244 12.23 4.21 9.06
C ALA A 244 12.81 2.91 8.46
N PHE A 245 12.80 2.77 7.13
CA PHE A 245 13.40 1.64 6.45
C PHE A 245 14.91 1.56 6.70
N LEU A 246 15.65 2.66 6.56
CA LEU A 246 17.08 2.69 6.85
C LEU A 246 17.37 2.23 8.28
N LEU A 247 16.63 2.71 9.28
CA LEU A 247 16.78 2.29 10.68
C LEU A 247 16.45 0.82 10.90
N THR A 248 15.45 0.29 10.19
CA THR A 248 15.03 -1.12 10.28
C THR A 248 16.13 -2.07 9.82
N VAL A 249 16.87 -1.70 8.78
CA VAL A 249 17.87 -2.56 8.13
C VAL A 249 19.28 -2.33 8.68
N LEU A 250 19.53 -1.22 9.37
CA LEU A 250 20.89 -0.79 9.73
C LEU A 250 21.67 -1.83 10.55
N GLU A 251 21.05 -2.42 11.58
CA GLU A 251 21.70 -3.43 12.41
C GLU A 251 22.04 -4.68 11.59
N SER A 252 21.09 -5.23 10.83
CA SER A 252 21.32 -6.43 10.01
C SER A 252 22.27 -6.19 8.83
N ALA A 253 22.44 -4.94 8.38
CA ALA A 253 23.42 -4.57 7.37
C ALA A 253 24.86 -4.57 7.90
N ILE A 254 25.06 -4.20 9.16
CA ILE A 254 26.39 -4.02 9.77
C ILE A 254 26.81 -5.27 10.57
N ASN A 255 25.89 -5.89 11.29
CA ASN A 255 26.15 -7.02 12.17
C ASN A 255 25.89 -8.35 11.45
N GLU A 256 26.95 -9.10 11.15
CA GLU A 256 26.88 -10.39 10.46
C GLU A 256 26.19 -11.50 11.28
N HIS A 257 26.02 -11.30 12.58
CA HIS A 257 25.38 -12.26 13.48
C HIS A 257 23.94 -11.87 13.86
N ASP A 258 23.40 -10.81 13.25
CA ASP A 258 22.03 -10.39 13.50
C ASP A 258 21.02 -11.44 12.99
N ALA A 259 19.95 -11.66 13.75
CA ALA A 259 18.93 -12.65 13.40
C ALA A 259 18.18 -12.33 12.09
N PHE A 260 18.21 -11.07 11.65
CA PHE A 260 17.62 -10.61 10.39
C PHE A 260 18.66 -10.44 9.28
N ARG A 261 19.91 -10.90 9.46
CA ARG A 261 20.98 -10.79 8.45
C ARG A 261 20.59 -11.39 7.09
N ASP A 262 19.91 -12.53 7.12
CA ASP A 262 19.48 -13.26 5.91
C ASP A 262 18.07 -12.88 5.44
N LEU A 263 17.42 -11.90 6.09
CA LEU A 263 16.09 -11.45 5.73
C LEU A 263 16.15 -10.44 4.58
N VAL A 264 15.29 -10.62 3.58
CA VAL A 264 15.09 -9.67 2.48
C VAL A 264 13.95 -8.70 2.82
N ASP A 265 14.28 -7.44 3.08
CA ASP A 265 13.28 -6.40 3.33
C ASP A 265 12.78 -5.74 2.03
N LEU A 266 11.47 -5.81 1.82
CA LEU A 266 10.79 -5.22 0.66
C LEU A 266 9.97 -3.99 1.05
N VAL A 267 10.19 -2.87 0.37
CA VAL A 267 9.38 -1.66 0.53
C VAL A 267 8.21 -1.70 -0.45
N TRP A 268 7.02 -2.03 0.06
CA TRP A 268 5.78 -1.97 -0.71
C TRP A 268 5.20 -0.55 -0.68
N PHE A 269 5.52 0.25 -1.70
CA PHE A 269 5.03 1.63 -1.84
C PHE A 269 4.69 1.91 -3.31
N PRO A 270 3.71 2.78 -3.65
CA PRO A 270 3.40 3.12 -5.04
C PRO A 270 4.61 3.61 -5.85
N THR A 271 4.55 3.45 -7.17
CA THR A 271 5.58 3.95 -8.10
C THR A 271 5.69 5.47 -8.01
N GLY A 272 6.90 6.00 -8.16
CA GLY A 272 7.19 7.42 -7.95
C GLY A 272 7.13 7.90 -6.49
N GLY A 273 6.89 7.01 -5.52
CA GLY A 273 6.78 7.36 -4.10
C GLY A 273 8.10 7.42 -3.31
N GLY A 274 9.25 7.19 -3.95
CA GLY A 274 10.58 7.33 -3.31
C GLY A 274 11.25 6.02 -2.87
N LYS A 275 10.88 4.86 -3.41
CA LYS A 275 11.48 3.57 -3.00
C LYS A 275 12.96 3.49 -3.33
N THR A 276 13.35 3.98 -4.50
CA THR A 276 14.72 3.89 -5.02
C THR A 276 15.69 4.60 -4.08
N GLU A 277 15.32 5.76 -3.56
CA GLU A 277 16.14 6.55 -2.65
C GLU A 277 16.35 5.84 -1.30
N ALA A 278 15.37 5.09 -0.81
CA ALA A 278 15.53 4.28 0.41
C ALA A 278 16.60 3.19 0.22
N TYR A 279 16.54 2.46 -0.90
CA TYR A 279 17.52 1.42 -1.21
C TYR A 279 18.91 2.00 -1.48
N LEU A 280 19.00 3.12 -2.22
CA LEU A 280 20.27 3.79 -2.46
C LEU A 280 20.91 4.28 -1.16
N GLY A 281 20.12 4.85 -0.25
CA GLY A 281 20.63 5.29 1.05
C GLY A 281 21.21 4.18 1.93
N LEU A 282 20.83 2.92 1.69
CA LEU A 282 21.39 1.75 2.39
C LEU A 282 22.71 1.28 1.78
N ILE A 283 22.85 1.40 0.46
CA ILE A 283 24.01 0.89 -0.30
C ILE A 283 25.24 1.81 -0.14
N VAL A 284 24.99 3.12 -0.04
CA VAL A 284 25.99 4.18 -0.03
C VAL A 284 26.58 4.38 1.35
#